data_AF-A0A934DPJ9-F1
#
_entry.id   AF-A0A934DPJ9-F1
#
_cell.length_a   1.000
_cell.length_b   1.000
_cell.length_c   1.000
_cell.angle_alpha   90.00
_cell.angle_beta   90.00
_cell.angle_gamma   90.00
#
_symmetry.space_group_name_H-M   'P 1'
#
loop_
_entity.id
_entity.type
_entity.pdbx_description
1 polymer ?
#
loop_
_entity_poly.entity_id
_entity_poly.type
_entity_poly.pdbx_seq_one_letter_code
_entity_poly.pdbx_strand_id
1 'polypeptide(L)'
;MVREAAPARLLWDQGGLWSLMALEACRGLGLAIAPISAASLAAGGLEGARLLLVPGGWPARKLKALGQAGGQAIREFVSGGGIYLGFCGGAGLALGVEDGLGLLDLGRARGQERLPGLSGPLWVGPGPQGHDHPLWQGLTRPVSLPVWWPAQFAQPQAAGLEVIATYGPPAPGLCTADLRVDQVDPADWPAHEAAYGQRLDPACLAGRPAMLQARRGRGLVFLSYPHLDTPGEAAAGQALKNLWLAWLGPGASAPPADPAAERPPHPLAQALAGQAQALWRQGLDLGLWRPRHPQMPLWRRGARGLEFWGLYRLSQAVARATEPGAAHQALLAELAAVLGPVWQEGPRVLAAQAARLAGQEPSPGAAGLERAWFPAPRQLAGPLARGLALLELALLRLEGQPGVWRESG
;
A
#
# COMPACT_ATOMS: atom_id res chain seq x y z
N MET A 1 -18.97 -3.75 30.54
CA MET A 1 -18.66 -2.55 29.74
C MET A 1 -18.71 -2.93 28.28
N VAL A 2 -19.55 -2.26 27.48
CA VAL A 2 -19.65 -2.47 26.04
C VAL A 2 -18.34 -1.96 25.43
N ARG A 3 -17.63 -2.82 24.69
CA ARG A 3 -16.40 -2.44 23.96
C ARG A 3 -16.73 -1.29 23.01
N GLU A 4 -16.05 -0.15 23.14
CA GLU A 4 -16.07 0.84 22.08
C GLU A 4 -15.42 0.23 20.83
N ALA A 5 -16.20 0.07 19.77
CA ALA A 5 -15.69 -0.32 18.47
C ALA A 5 -14.71 0.76 17.99
N ALA A 6 -13.54 0.36 17.46
CA ALA A 6 -12.61 1.31 16.89
C ALA A 6 -13.33 2.16 15.81
N PRO A 7 -13.26 3.50 15.88
CA PRO A 7 -14.00 4.37 14.97
C PRO A 7 -13.51 4.25 13.52
N ALA A 8 -12.33 3.69 13.29
CA ALA A 8 -11.78 3.40 11.97
C ALA A 8 -11.45 1.93 11.78
N ARG A 9 -11.79 1.41 10.59
CA ARG A 9 -11.43 0.07 10.12
C ARG A 9 -10.46 0.15 8.94
N LEU A 10 -9.53 -0.79 8.86
CA LEU A 10 -8.59 -0.96 7.76
C LEU A 10 -8.96 -2.21 6.96
N LEU A 11 -9.35 -2.08 5.68
CA LEU A 11 -9.56 -3.26 4.83
C LEU A 11 -8.22 -4.00 4.64
N TRP A 12 -8.11 -5.17 5.27
CA TRP A 12 -6.86 -5.90 5.32
C TRP A 12 -6.59 -6.69 4.04
N ASP A 13 -7.58 -7.45 3.58
CA ASP A 13 -7.44 -8.40 2.47
C ASP A 13 -6.86 -7.77 1.19
N GLN A 14 -5.97 -8.54 0.57
CA GLN A 14 -5.32 -8.20 -0.70
C GLN A 14 -4.58 -6.86 -0.65
N GLY A 15 -4.13 -6.45 0.52
CA GLY A 15 -3.29 -5.26 0.70
C GLY A 15 -1.84 -5.62 1.03
N GLY A 16 -1.57 -6.73 1.71
CA GLY A 16 -0.22 -7.20 2.02
C GLY A 16 0.65 -6.09 2.63
N LEU A 17 1.75 -5.75 1.94
CA LEU A 17 2.63 -4.64 2.32
C LEU A 17 1.88 -3.32 2.53
N TRP A 18 0.88 -3.01 1.71
CA TRP A 18 0.14 -1.75 1.77
C TRP A 18 -0.74 -1.66 3.01
N SER A 19 -1.37 -2.78 3.41
CA SER A 19 -2.12 -2.85 4.67
C SER A 19 -1.19 -2.68 5.87
N LEU A 20 -0.03 -3.33 5.83
CA LEU A 20 0.99 -3.19 6.88
C LEU A 20 1.47 -1.73 7.01
N MET A 21 1.83 -1.09 5.89
CA MET A 21 2.27 0.31 5.88
C MET A 21 1.19 1.25 6.44
N ALA A 22 -0.07 1.07 6.04
CA ALA A 22 -1.15 1.90 6.55
C ALA A 22 -1.39 1.71 8.05
N LEU A 23 -1.31 0.48 8.54
CA LEU A 23 -1.43 0.18 9.97
C LEU A 23 -0.27 0.81 10.76
N GLU A 24 0.97 0.63 10.31
CA GLU A 24 2.17 1.21 10.93
C GLU A 24 2.12 2.74 10.94
N ALA A 25 1.70 3.37 9.83
CA ALA A 25 1.57 4.82 9.73
C ALA A 25 0.52 5.35 10.73
N CYS A 26 -0.66 4.73 10.78
CA CYS A 26 -1.70 5.12 11.73
C CYS A 26 -1.24 4.95 13.19
N ARG A 27 -0.59 3.83 13.52
CA ARG A 27 -0.07 3.58 14.87
C ARG A 27 1.02 4.57 15.27
N GLY A 28 1.97 4.85 14.36
CA GLY A 28 3.03 5.83 14.60
C GLY A 28 2.50 7.25 14.81
N LEU A 29 1.29 7.55 14.29
CA LEU A 29 0.60 8.82 14.47
C LEU A 29 -0.37 8.83 15.67
N GLY A 30 -0.52 7.71 16.39
CA GLY A 30 -1.48 7.57 17.48
C GLY A 30 -2.94 7.59 17.01
N LEU A 31 -3.24 7.06 15.83
CA LEU A 31 -4.58 7.04 15.25
C LEU A 31 -5.25 5.69 15.52
N ALA A 32 -6.43 5.70 16.17
CA ALA A 32 -7.16 4.49 16.50
C ALA A 32 -7.72 3.82 15.24
N ILE A 33 -7.19 2.63 14.91
CA ILE A 33 -7.59 1.85 13.74
C ILE A 33 -7.49 0.36 14.06
N ALA A 34 -8.39 -0.44 13.49
CA ALA A 34 -8.33 -1.89 13.59
C ALA A 34 -8.49 -2.55 12.20
N PRO A 35 -7.69 -3.57 11.87
CA PRO A 35 -7.91 -4.37 10.67
C PRO A 35 -9.30 -5.00 10.62
N ILE A 36 -9.88 -5.08 9.43
CA ILE A 36 -11.10 -5.83 9.14
C ILE A 36 -10.90 -6.69 7.89
N SER A 37 -11.38 -7.93 7.96
CA SER A 37 -11.38 -8.80 6.78
C SER A 37 -12.51 -8.47 5.82
N ALA A 38 -12.36 -8.82 4.55
CA ALA A 38 -13.43 -8.72 3.56
C ALA A 38 -14.69 -9.53 3.98
N ALA A 39 -14.48 -10.71 4.57
CA ALA A 39 -15.56 -11.56 5.07
C ALA A 39 -16.29 -10.93 6.27
N SER A 40 -15.54 -10.39 7.24
CA SER A 40 -16.10 -9.70 8.41
C SER A 40 -16.84 -8.42 8.01
N LEU A 41 -16.32 -7.72 7.01
CA LEU A 41 -16.96 -6.54 6.44
C LEU A 41 -18.32 -6.91 5.82
N ALA A 42 -18.36 -7.97 5.00
CA ALA A 42 -19.59 -8.47 4.40
C ALA A 42 -20.62 -8.96 5.45
N ALA A 43 -20.15 -9.41 6.61
CA ALA A 43 -20.97 -9.82 7.74
C ALA A 43 -21.40 -8.66 8.67
N GLY A 44 -21.28 -7.40 8.23
CA GLY A 44 -21.73 -6.23 9.00
C GLY A 44 -20.68 -5.62 9.95
N GLY A 45 -19.41 -6.03 9.87
CA GLY A 45 -18.34 -5.58 10.77
C GLY A 45 -17.96 -4.09 10.69
N LEU A 46 -18.66 -3.29 9.86
CA LEU A 46 -18.57 -1.83 9.84
C LEU A 46 -19.55 -1.15 10.82
N GLU A 47 -20.40 -1.90 11.52
CA GLU A 47 -21.27 -1.34 12.55
C GLU A 47 -20.44 -0.59 13.61
N GLY A 48 -20.86 0.64 13.94
CA GLY A 48 -20.16 1.54 14.86
C GLY A 48 -18.89 2.19 14.31
N ALA A 49 -18.38 1.76 13.16
CA ALA A 49 -17.27 2.45 12.49
C ALA A 49 -17.76 3.75 11.84
N ARG A 50 -16.88 4.74 11.78
CA ARG A 50 -17.09 6.02 11.08
C ARG A 50 -16.20 6.15 9.85
N LEU A 51 -15.05 5.48 9.84
CA LEU A 51 -14.08 5.50 8.75
C LEU A 51 -13.72 4.08 8.30
N LEU A 52 -13.71 3.86 6.99
CA LEU A 52 -13.07 2.71 6.34
C LEU A 52 -11.87 3.22 5.53
N LEU A 53 -10.67 2.86 5.97
CA LEU A 53 -9.44 3.04 5.22
C LEU A 53 -9.26 1.84 4.30
N VAL A 54 -9.08 2.11 3.00
CA VAL A 54 -8.70 1.11 2.01
C VAL A 54 -7.30 1.42 1.48
N PRO A 55 -6.30 0.58 1.79
CA PRO A 55 -4.91 0.85 1.46
C PRO A 55 -4.65 0.62 -0.03
N GLY A 56 -3.40 0.86 -0.43
CA GLY A 56 -2.89 0.51 -1.76
C GLY A 56 -3.00 -0.97 -2.12
N GLY A 57 -2.44 -1.34 -3.28
CA GLY A 57 -2.54 -2.69 -3.84
C GLY A 57 -3.50 -2.75 -5.01
N TRP A 58 -3.90 -3.96 -5.43
CA TRP A 58 -4.59 -4.13 -6.72
C TRP A 58 -6.12 -4.08 -6.54
N PRO A 59 -6.82 -3.09 -7.15
CA PRO A 59 -8.27 -2.93 -7.03
C PRO A 59 -9.05 -4.20 -7.36
N ALA A 60 -8.74 -4.82 -8.51
CA ALA A 60 -9.37 -6.07 -8.93
C ALA A 60 -9.25 -7.21 -7.91
N ARG A 61 -8.12 -7.33 -7.21
CA ARG A 61 -7.94 -8.36 -6.18
C ARG A 61 -8.79 -8.06 -4.95
N LYS A 62 -8.82 -6.80 -4.51
CA LYS A 62 -9.66 -6.34 -3.39
C LYS A 62 -11.15 -6.54 -3.70
N LEU A 63 -11.59 -6.15 -4.90
CA LEU A 63 -12.97 -6.35 -5.34
C LEU A 63 -13.34 -7.84 -5.36
N LYS A 64 -12.45 -8.70 -5.87
CA LYS A 64 -12.65 -10.16 -5.86
C LYS A 64 -12.77 -10.71 -4.43
N ALA A 65 -11.94 -10.24 -3.49
CA ALA A 65 -11.99 -10.67 -2.10
C ALA A 65 -13.25 -10.19 -1.37
N LEU A 66 -13.70 -8.96 -1.66
CA LEU A 66 -14.95 -8.41 -1.13
C LEU A 66 -16.19 -9.16 -1.65
N GLY A 67 -16.15 -9.60 -2.91
CA GLY A 67 -17.33 -10.15 -3.58
C GLY A 67 -18.48 -9.13 -3.66
N GLN A 68 -19.65 -9.60 -4.06
CA GLN A 68 -20.83 -8.73 -4.17
C GLN A 68 -21.27 -8.19 -2.80
N ALA A 69 -21.33 -9.06 -1.78
CA ALA A 69 -21.78 -8.69 -0.43
C ALA A 69 -20.87 -7.65 0.23
N GLY A 70 -19.55 -7.84 0.19
CA GLY A 70 -18.60 -6.85 0.74
C GLY A 70 -18.63 -5.53 -0.03
N GLY A 71 -18.75 -5.58 -1.36
CA GLY A 71 -18.89 -4.37 -2.17
C GLY A 71 -20.16 -3.59 -1.84
N GLN A 72 -21.29 -4.28 -1.65
CA GLN A 72 -22.56 -3.68 -1.25
C GLN A 72 -22.48 -3.08 0.16
N ALA A 73 -21.90 -3.79 1.12
CA ALA A 73 -21.71 -3.30 2.49
C ALA A 73 -20.89 -1.99 2.53
N ILE A 74 -19.87 -1.85 1.68
CA ILE A 74 -19.12 -0.57 1.57
C ILE A 74 -20.01 0.55 1.02
N ARG A 75 -20.79 0.28 -0.04
CA ARG A 75 -21.70 1.29 -0.61
C ARG A 75 -22.74 1.75 0.40
N GLU A 76 -23.34 0.81 1.12
CA GLU A 76 -24.32 1.08 2.17
C GLU A 76 -23.69 1.88 3.31
N PHE A 77 -22.52 1.47 3.80
CA PHE A 77 -21.76 2.18 4.81
C PHE A 77 -21.54 3.66 4.44
N VAL A 78 -21.04 3.93 3.23
CA VAL A 78 -20.82 5.30 2.75
C VAL A 78 -22.16 6.04 2.63
N SER A 79 -23.15 5.45 1.95
CA SER A 79 -24.47 6.10 1.79
C SER A 79 -25.13 6.45 3.14
N GLY A 80 -24.88 5.61 4.14
CA GLY A 80 -25.38 5.75 5.51
C GLY A 80 -24.69 6.83 6.34
N GLY A 81 -23.58 7.41 5.88
CA GLY A 81 -22.83 8.44 6.62
C GLY A 81 -21.37 8.09 6.91
N GLY A 82 -20.94 6.89 6.55
CA GLY A 82 -19.55 6.45 6.70
C GLY A 82 -18.60 7.19 5.77
N ILE A 83 -17.32 7.20 6.15
CA ILE A 83 -16.24 7.83 5.39
C ILE A 83 -15.38 6.75 4.75
N TYR A 84 -15.21 6.84 3.44
CA TYR A 84 -14.27 6.01 2.69
C TYR A 84 -12.99 6.81 2.42
N LEU A 85 -11.85 6.31 2.90
CA LEU A 85 -10.52 6.85 2.59
C LEU A 85 -9.73 5.84 1.77
N GLY A 86 -9.53 6.11 0.48
CA GLY A 86 -8.80 5.22 -0.43
C GLY A 86 -7.42 5.74 -0.79
N PHE A 87 -6.37 4.93 -0.57
CA PHE A 87 -5.01 5.23 -1.04
C PHE A 87 -4.64 4.41 -2.26
N CYS A 88 -4.15 5.07 -3.32
CA CYS A 88 -3.63 4.47 -4.54
C CYS A 88 -4.54 3.36 -5.13
N GLY A 89 -4.29 2.10 -4.81
CA GLY A 89 -5.18 0.98 -5.11
C GLY A 89 -6.59 1.10 -4.53
N GLY A 90 -6.70 1.50 -3.27
CA GLY A 90 -7.97 1.83 -2.64
C GLY A 90 -8.67 3.01 -3.31
N ALA A 91 -7.91 4.03 -3.73
CA ALA A 91 -8.46 5.10 -4.56
C ALA A 91 -9.05 4.54 -5.86
N GLY A 92 -8.29 3.68 -6.55
CA GLY A 92 -8.73 3.01 -7.77
C GLY A 92 -9.91 2.06 -7.61
N LEU A 93 -10.11 1.48 -6.41
CA LEU A 93 -11.24 0.61 -6.08
C LEU A 93 -12.55 1.41 -5.94
N ALA A 94 -12.50 2.67 -5.52
CA ALA A 94 -13.70 3.50 -5.38
C ALA A 94 -14.27 4.01 -6.71
N LEU A 95 -13.51 3.90 -7.80
CA LEU A 95 -13.85 4.46 -9.11
C LEU A 95 -14.96 3.68 -9.84
N GLY A 96 -15.61 4.34 -10.80
CA GLY A 96 -16.65 3.83 -11.70
C GLY A 96 -16.04 3.09 -12.89
N VAL A 97 -15.23 2.07 -12.60
CA VAL A 97 -14.55 1.23 -13.59
C VAL A 97 -14.92 -0.23 -13.35
N GLU A 98 -14.66 -1.10 -14.33
CA GLU A 98 -15.04 -2.53 -14.29
C GLU A 98 -14.55 -3.25 -13.02
N ASP A 99 -13.34 -2.93 -12.55
CA ASP A 99 -12.75 -3.48 -11.33
C ASP A 99 -12.91 -2.57 -10.09
N GLY A 100 -13.93 -1.72 -10.10
CA GLY A 100 -14.24 -0.75 -9.04
C GLY A 100 -15.62 -0.93 -8.41
N LEU A 101 -15.85 -0.20 -7.32
CA LEU A 101 -17.09 -0.18 -6.57
C LEU A 101 -18.10 0.82 -7.13
N GLY A 102 -17.68 1.77 -7.98
CA GLY A 102 -18.56 2.82 -8.48
C GLY A 102 -19.02 3.78 -7.38
N LEU A 103 -18.19 4.01 -6.36
CA LEU A 103 -18.46 5.06 -5.38
C LEU A 103 -18.37 6.43 -6.04
N LEU A 104 -17.41 6.66 -6.93
CA LEU A 104 -17.30 7.87 -7.75
C LEU A 104 -17.43 7.53 -9.23
N ASP A 105 -18.26 8.28 -9.97
CA ASP A 105 -18.37 8.15 -11.43
C ASP A 105 -17.20 8.86 -12.10
N LEU A 106 -16.04 8.21 -12.05
CA LEU A 106 -14.78 8.71 -12.58
C LEU A 106 -13.91 7.53 -13.01
N GLY A 107 -13.24 7.68 -14.16
CA GLY A 107 -12.28 6.71 -14.67
C GLY A 107 -10.85 6.90 -14.16
N ARG A 108 -9.97 6.00 -14.59
CA ARG A 108 -8.51 6.17 -14.49
C ARG A 108 -7.99 6.83 -15.76
N ALA A 109 -6.88 7.55 -15.66
CA ALA A 109 -6.18 8.09 -16.82
C ALA A 109 -5.77 6.96 -17.79
N ARG A 110 -5.87 7.22 -19.10
CA ARG A 110 -5.55 6.25 -20.16
C ARG A 110 -4.63 6.87 -21.21
N GLY A 111 -3.97 6.00 -21.98
CA GLY A 111 -3.14 6.42 -23.11
C GLY A 111 -2.07 7.43 -22.70
N GLN A 112 -2.02 8.55 -23.43
CA GLN A 112 -1.03 9.61 -23.22
C GLN A 112 -1.21 10.36 -21.90
N GLU A 113 -2.37 10.30 -21.27
CA GLU A 113 -2.60 10.87 -19.94
C GLU A 113 -2.03 9.99 -18.82
N ARG A 114 -1.54 8.79 -19.12
CA ARG A 114 -1.03 7.89 -18.08
C ARG A 114 0.50 7.95 -18.02
N LEU A 115 1.03 8.14 -16.82
CA LEU A 115 2.44 8.03 -16.51
C LEU A 115 2.70 6.77 -15.66
N PRO A 116 3.01 5.62 -16.28
CA PRO A 116 3.32 4.39 -15.56
C PRO A 116 4.69 4.50 -14.85
N GLY A 117 4.93 3.65 -13.85
CA GLY A 117 6.26 3.54 -13.24
C GLY A 117 6.63 4.68 -12.28
N LEU A 118 5.76 5.66 -12.08
CA LEU A 118 5.99 6.82 -11.22
C LEU A 118 6.15 6.41 -9.74
N SER A 119 7.25 6.79 -9.10
CA SER A 119 7.44 6.55 -7.66
C SER A 119 8.43 7.52 -7.01
N GLY A 120 8.16 7.91 -5.77
CA GLY A 120 8.99 8.87 -5.02
C GLY A 120 8.24 10.15 -4.67
N PRO A 121 8.95 11.21 -4.25
CA PRO A 121 8.33 12.46 -3.81
C PRO A 121 7.82 13.29 -4.98
N LEU A 122 6.63 13.89 -4.83
CA LEU A 122 6.06 14.88 -5.74
C LEU A 122 5.62 16.11 -4.96
N TRP A 123 5.80 17.29 -5.53
CA TRP A 123 5.15 18.48 -5.00
C TRP A 123 3.65 18.37 -5.24
N VAL A 124 2.86 18.62 -4.20
CA VAL A 124 1.41 18.60 -4.23
C VAL A 124 0.90 19.89 -3.60
N GLY A 125 0.04 20.60 -4.32
CA GLY A 125 -0.57 21.85 -3.88
C GLY A 125 -2.08 21.73 -3.71
N PRO A 126 -2.73 22.75 -3.13
CA PRO A 126 -4.19 22.85 -3.12
C PRO A 126 -4.76 22.76 -4.53
N GLY A 127 -5.81 21.98 -4.70
CA GLY A 127 -6.68 22.08 -5.86
C GLY A 127 -7.67 23.24 -5.73
N PRO A 128 -8.50 23.48 -6.75
CA PRO A 128 -9.48 24.56 -6.76
C PRO A 128 -10.41 24.58 -5.53
N GLN A 129 -10.80 23.40 -5.02
CA GLN A 129 -11.67 23.26 -3.84
C GLN A 129 -10.87 22.93 -2.56
N GLY A 130 -9.53 22.95 -2.64
CA GLY A 130 -8.66 22.45 -1.59
C GLY A 130 -8.04 23.52 -0.69
N HIS A 131 -8.14 24.81 -1.02
CA HIS A 131 -7.37 25.87 -0.37
C HIS A 131 -7.54 25.91 1.16
N ASP A 132 -8.77 25.77 1.65
CA ASP A 132 -9.09 25.81 3.08
C ASP A 132 -9.33 24.41 3.68
N HIS A 133 -8.97 23.36 2.93
CA HIS A 133 -9.21 21.99 3.36
C HIS A 133 -8.34 21.62 4.58
N PRO A 134 -8.89 20.94 5.61
CA PRO A 134 -8.17 20.63 6.85
C PRO A 134 -6.88 19.84 6.63
N LEU A 135 -6.79 19.06 5.54
CA LEU A 135 -5.57 18.38 5.07
C LEU A 135 -4.31 19.25 5.23
N TRP A 136 -4.40 20.56 4.94
CA TRP A 136 -3.25 21.47 4.88
C TRP A 136 -2.89 22.13 6.23
N GLN A 137 -3.64 21.87 7.30
CA GLN A 137 -3.40 22.52 8.59
C GLN A 137 -1.98 22.25 9.11
N GLY A 138 -1.25 23.31 9.43
CA GLY A 138 0.14 23.21 9.92
C GLY A 138 1.17 22.79 8.86
N LEU A 139 0.81 22.75 7.57
CA LEU A 139 1.73 22.40 6.48
C LEU A 139 2.08 23.63 5.63
N THR A 140 3.38 23.81 5.36
CA THR A 140 3.85 24.76 4.35
C THR A 140 3.58 24.20 2.96
N ARG A 141 2.92 24.98 2.10
CA ARG A 141 2.49 24.56 0.76
C ARG A 141 3.40 25.14 -0.33
N PRO A 142 3.66 24.42 -1.45
CA PRO A 142 3.25 23.04 -1.71
C PRO A 142 3.98 22.04 -0.82
N VAL A 143 3.39 20.85 -0.65
CA VAL A 143 3.91 19.79 0.22
C VAL A 143 4.55 18.69 -0.64
N SER A 144 5.71 18.18 -0.24
CA SER A 144 6.29 16.99 -0.86
C SER A 144 5.61 15.75 -0.31
N LEU A 145 4.92 14.99 -1.16
CA LEU A 145 4.21 13.77 -0.77
C LEU A 145 4.68 12.57 -1.60
N PRO A 146 4.82 11.38 -0.99
CA PRO A 146 5.25 10.19 -1.71
C PRO A 146 4.12 9.64 -2.59
N VAL A 147 4.49 9.17 -3.79
CA VAL A 147 3.64 8.34 -4.64
C VAL A 147 4.31 7.00 -4.91
N TRP A 148 3.53 5.93 -5.00
CA TRP A 148 4.04 4.57 -5.27
C TRP A 148 3.20 3.91 -6.37
N TRP A 149 3.57 4.14 -7.64
CA TRP A 149 2.93 3.63 -8.87
C TRP A 149 1.42 3.94 -8.99
N PRO A 150 1.00 5.21 -8.86
CA PRO A 150 -0.41 5.57 -8.97
C PRO A 150 -0.96 5.35 -10.39
N ALA A 151 -2.26 5.09 -10.48
CA ALA A 151 -2.94 4.93 -11.78
C ALA A 151 -3.34 6.27 -12.43
N GLN A 152 -3.38 7.36 -11.63
CA GLN A 152 -3.89 8.69 -11.97
C GLN A 152 -5.39 8.73 -12.30
N PHE A 153 -6.04 9.83 -11.92
CA PHE A 153 -7.45 10.06 -12.21
C PHE A 153 -7.61 10.49 -13.68
N ALA A 154 -8.71 10.05 -14.31
CA ALA A 154 -9.21 10.75 -15.49
C ALA A 154 -9.60 12.19 -15.11
N GLN A 155 -9.73 13.07 -16.09
CA GLN A 155 -10.16 14.44 -15.81
C GLN A 155 -11.57 14.46 -15.21
N PRO A 156 -11.78 15.08 -14.03
CA PRO A 156 -13.09 15.26 -13.44
C PRO A 156 -14.00 16.08 -14.36
N GLN A 157 -15.09 15.49 -14.83
CA GLN A 157 -16.12 16.17 -15.63
C GLN A 157 -17.47 16.27 -14.91
N ALA A 158 -17.66 15.49 -13.85
CA ALA A 158 -18.93 15.40 -13.12
C ALA A 158 -19.08 16.50 -12.07
N ALA A 159 -20.28 17.06 -11.97
CA ALA A 159 -20.66 17.96 -10.89
C ALA A 159 -20.60 17.24 -9.52
N GLY A 160 -20.15 17.93 -8.47
CA GLY A 160 -20.07 17.40 -7.11
C GLY A 160 -18.81 16.58 -6.79
N LEU A 161 -17.85 16.53 -7.70
CA LEU A 161 -16.50 16.02 -7.45
C LEU A 161 -15.54 17.18 -7.19
N GLU A 162 -14.95 17.23 -6.00
CA GLU A 162 -14.04 18.28 -5.56
C GLU A 162 -12.58 17.85 -5.75
N VAL A 163 -11.79 18.69 -6.40
CA VAL A 163 -10.34 18.50 -6.53
C VAL A 163 -9.67 19.19 -5.34
N ILE A 164 -9.30 18.38 -4.34
CA ILE A 164 -8.70 18.87 -3.09
C ILE A 164 -7.20 19.15 -3.26
N ALA A 165 -6.53 18.37 -4.08
CA ALA A 165 -5.10 18.54 -4.32
C ALA A 165 -4.74 18.27 -5.78
N THR A 166 -3.77 19.02 -6.29
CA THR A 166 -3.22 18.82 -7.63
C THR A 166 -1.71 18.54 -7.57
N TYR A 167 -1.22 17.77 -8.53
CA TYR A 167 0.22 17.58 -8.70
C TYR A 167 0.88 18.88 -9.16
N GLY A 168 1.99 19.22 -8.53
CA GLY A 168 2.93 20.23 -8.97
C GLY A 168 4.07 19.62 -9.79
N PRO A 169 5.22 20.33 -9.89
CA PRO A 169 6.40 19.81 -10.57
C PRO A 169 7.00 18.60 -9.82
N PRO A 170 7.85 17.80 -10.49
CA PRO A 170 8.67 16.78 -9.85
C PRO A 170 9.44 17.32 -8.64
N ALA A 171 9.48 16.57 -7.54
CA ALA A 171 10.38 16.86 -6.43
C ALA A 171 11.70 16.07 -6.60
N PRO A 172 12.82 16.56 -6.02
CA PRO A 172 14.09 15.83 -6.06
C PRO A 172 13.96 14.39 -5.57
N GLY A 173 14.54 13.43 -6.31
CA GLY A 173 14.43 12.00 -6.02
C GLY A 173 13.18 11.30 -6.60
N LEU A 174 12.27 12.00 -7.28
CA LEU A 174 11.20 11.36 -8.06
C LEU A 174 11.80 10.42 -9.11
N CYS A 175 11.18 9.26 -9.31
CA CYS A 175 11.56 8.32 -10.35
C CYS A 175 10.39 8.01 -11.29
N THR A 176 10.69 7.83 -12.57
CA THR A 176 9.78 7.23 -13.55
C THR A 176 10.42 5.94 -14.07
N ALA A 177 9.72 4.82 -13.86
CA ALA A 177 10.31 3.49 -13.90
C ALA A 177 11.50 3.39 -12.91
N ASP A 178 12.72 3.23 -13.42
CA ASP A 178 13.97 3.17 -12.65
C ASP A 178 14.91 4.37 -12.90
N LEU A 179 14.47 5.37 -13.68
CA LEU A 179 15.19 6.61 -13.93
C LEU A 179 14.87 7.66 -12.87
N ARG A 180 15.89 8.38 -12.40
CA ARG A 180 15.74 9.53 -11.49
C ARG A 180 15.49 10.78 -12.31
N VAL A 181 14.32 11.40 -12.12
CA VAL A 181 13.86 12.54 -12.91
C VAL A 181 14.81 13.73 -12.79
N ASP A 182 15.38 13.95 -11.60
CA ASP A 182 16.34 15.02 -11.32
C ASP A 182 17.73 14.78 -11.94
N GLN A 183 17.93 13.66 -12.64
CA GLN A 183 19.19 13.27 -13.28
C GLN A 183 19.05 13.05 -14.79
N VAL A 184 17.87 13.29 -15.36
CA VAL A 184 17.60 13.16 -16.79
C VAL A 184 17.49 14.57 -17.39
N ASP A 185 18.22 14.83 -18.47
CA ASP A 185 18.05 16.06 -19.24
C ASP A 185 16.65 16.07 -19.86
N PRO A 186 15.84 17.14 -19.71
CA PRO A 186 14.54 17.24 -20.35
C PRO A 186 14.54 16.95 -21.87
N ALA A 187 15.65 17.22 -22.58
CA ALA A 187 15.78 16.93 -24.00
C ALA A 187 15.86 15.43 -24.32
N ASP A 188 16.22 14.58 -23.36
CA ASP A 188 16.42 13.14 -23.54
C ASP A 188 15.15 12.31 -23.36
N TRP A 189 14.06 12.90 -22.84
CA TRP A 189 12.81 12.19 -22.61
C TRP A 189 12.29 11.42 -23.83
N PRO A 190 12.23 12.00 -25.06
CA PRO A 190 11.77 11.27 -26.23
C PRO A 190 12.58 9.99 -26.52
N ALA A 191 13.91 10.04 -26.35
CA ALA A 191 14.78 8.89 -26.56
C ALA A 191 14.56 7.82 -25.49
N HIS A 192 14.42 8.23 -24.22
CA HIS A 192 14.09 7.32 -23.13
C HIS A 192 12.72 6.66 -23.31
N GLU A 193 11.69 7.42 -23.70
CA GLU A 193 10.34 6.89 -23.94
C GLU A 193 10.32 5.89 -25.09
N ALA A 194 11.07 6.15 -26.17
CA ALA A 194 11.23 5.21 -27.28
C ALA A 194 11.90 3.91 -26.83
N ALA A 195 12.99 4.00 -26.06
CA ALA A 195 13.69 2.83 -25.52
C ALA A 195 12.83 2.04 -24.52
N TYR A 196 12.02 2.74 -23.73
CA TYR A 196 11.18 2.09 -22.72
C TYR A 196 9.84 1.60 -23.28
N GLY A 197 9.37 2.12 -24.41
CA GLY A 197 8.07 1.80 -25.00
C GLY A 197 6.90 2.31 -24.17
N GLN A 198 7.12 3.34 -23.34
CA GLN A 198 6.09 3.94 -22.49
C GLN A 198 6.46 5.39 -22.16
N ARG A 199 5.46 6.20 -21.77
CA ARG A 199 5.68 7.55 -21.24
C ARG A 199 6.53 7.51 -19.98
N LEU A 200 7.46 8.44 -19.86
CA LEU A 200 8.40 8.64 -18.75
C LEU A 200 8.52 10.10 -18.31
N ASP A 201 8.19 11.07 -19.18
CA ASP A 201 8.24 12.48 -18.81
C ASP A 201 7.13 12.83 -17.79
N PRO A 202 7.49 13.27 -16.58
CA PRO A 202 6.52 13.62 -15.54
C PRO A 202 5.85 14.99 -15.72
N ALA A 203 6.26 15.80 -16.71
CA ALA A 203 5.63 17.10 -16.97
C ALA A 203 4.12 16.99 -17.21
N CYS A 204 3.65 15.85 -17.71
CA CYS A 204 2.23 15.58 -17.95
C CYS A 204 1.36 15.49 -16.67
N LEU A 205 1.96 15.50 -15.47
CA LEU A 205 1.24 15.46 -14.20
C LEU A 205 0.81 16.84 -13.72
N ALA A 206 1.55 17.90 -14.06
CA ALA A 206 1.34 19.22 -13.47
C ALA A 206 -0.11 19.70 -13.65
N GLY A 207 -0.70 20.19 -12.56
CA GLY A 207 -2.10 20.66 -12.51
C GLY A 207 -3.15 19.57 -12.46
N ARG A 208 -2.78 18.28 -12.58
CA ARG A 208 -3.75 17.18 -12.57
C ARG A 208 -4.17 16.79 -11.15
N PRO A 209 -5.37 16.25 -10.97
CA PRO A 209 -5.84 15.84 -9.65
C PRO A 209 -4.94 14.78 -9.01
N ALA A 210 -4.51 15.06 -7.78
CA ALA A 210 -3.79 14.13 -6.92
C ALA A 210 -4.70 13.55 -5.83
N MET A 211 -5.64 14.35 -5.33
CA MET A 211 -6.64 13.95 -4.34
C MET A 211 -8.01 14.51 -4.69
N LEU A 212 -9.03 13.69 -4.49
CA LEU A 212 -10.41 13.99 -4.80
C LEU A 212 -11.31 13.73 -3.60
N GLN A 213 -12.39 14.49 -3.50
CA GLN A 213 -13.43 14.31 -2.51
C GLN A 213 -14.82 14.39 -3.17
N ALA A 214 -15.76 13.59 -2.71
CA ALA A 214 -17.17 13.79 -3.02
C ALA A 214 -18.08 13.25 -1.91
N ARG A 215 -19.32 13.77 -1.87
CA ARG A 215 -20.38 13.20 -1.04
C ARG A 215 -21.12 12.09 -1.77
N ARG A 216 -21.51 11.05 -1.03
CA ARG A 216 -22.37 9.95 -1.49
C ARG A 216 -23.37 9.58 -0.41
N GLY A 217 -24.65 9.82 -0.69
CA GLY A 217 -25.68 9.82 0.36
C GLY A 217 -25.29 10.81 1.46
N ARG A 218 -25.22 10.32 2.71
CA ARG A 218 -24.79 11.13 3.86
C ARG A 218 -23.28 11.08 4.11
N GLY A 219 -22.56 10.18 3.45
CA GLY A 219 -21.13 9.94 3.70
C GLY A 219 -20.20 10.70 2.78
N LEU A 220 -18.91 10.42 3.00
CA LEU A 220 -17.79 11.06 2.33
C LEU A 220 -16.91 10.02 1.66
N VAL A 221 -16.46 10.30 0.44
CA VAL A 221 -15.45 9.51 -0.25
C VAL A 221 -14.27 10.43 -0.52
N PHE A 222 -13.12 10.12 0.09
CA PHE A 222 -11.86 10.82 -0.10
C PHE A 222 -10.84 9.87 -0.72
N LEU A 223 -10.31 10.23 -1.89
CA LEU A 223 -9.39 9.41 -2.65
C LEU A 223 -8.05 10.13 -2.80
N SER A 224 -6.96 9.45 -2.49
CA SER A 224 -5.61 10.00 -2.61
C SER A 224 -4.71 9.03 -3.36
N TYR A 225 -4.11 9.49 -4.47
CA TYR A 225 -3.00 8.77 -5.09
C TYR A 225 -1.68 8.93 -4.36
N PRO A 226 -1.35 10.12 -3.78
CA PRO A 226 -0.29 10.22 -2.80
C PRO A 226 -0.55 9.32 -1.59
N HIS A 227 0.51 8.70 -1.09
CA HIS A 227 0.47 7.79 0.05
C HIS A 227 0.69 8.55 1.35
N LEU A 228 -0.40 9.15 1.85
CA LEU A 228 -0.43 9.77 3.19
C LEU A 228 -0.17 8.74 4.32
N ASP A 229 -0.31 7.45 3.97
CA ASP A 229 -0.09 6.26 4.77
C ASP A 229 1.33 5.68 4.65
N THR A 230 2.33 6.47 4.22
CA THR A 230 3.73 6.04 4.21
C THR A 230 4.38 6.27 5.59
N PRO A 231 4.80 5.22 6.33
CA PRO A 231 5.43 5.40 7.64
C PRO A 231 6.73 6.20 7.57
N GLY A 232 6.93 7.12 8.52
CA GLY A 232 8.14 7.94 8.62
C GLY A 232 8.12 9.22 7.78
N GLU A 233 7.09 9.44 6.95
CA GLU A 233 6.94 10.65 6.14
C GLU A 233 6.19 11.73 6.94
N ALA A 234 6.91 12.71 7.49
CA ALA A 234 6.36 13.69 8.42
C ALA A 234 5.18 14.49 7.84
N ALA A 235 5.35 15.05 6.63
CA ALA A 235 4.31 15.86 6.00
C ALA A 235 3.09 15.02 5.57
N ALA A 236 3.34 13.82 5.06
CA ALA A 236 2.30 12.86 4.67
C ALA A 236 1.48 12.41 5.91
N GLY A 237 2.18 12.08 7.00
CA GLY A 237 1.58 11.69 8.27
C GLY A 237 0.81 12.82 8.95
N GLN A 238 1.32 14.05 8.91
CA GLN A 238 0.58 15.22 9.41
C GLN A 238 -0.70 15.44 8.61
N ALA A 239 -0.65 15.33 7.28
CA ALA A 239 -1.83 15.43 6.42
C ALA A 239 -2.86 14.34 6.75
N LEU A 240 -2.43 13.07 6.93
CA LEU A 240 -3.30 11.98 7.37
C LEU A 240 -3.93 12.27 8.75
N LYS A 241 -3.13 12.74 9.72
CA LYS A 241 -3.61 13.11 11.05
C LYS A 241 -4.64 14.23 11.02
N ASN A 242 -4.44 15.24 10.17
CA ASN A 242 -5.40 16.33 9.99
C ASN A 242 -6.76 15.83 9.49
N LEU A 243 -6.75 14.96 8.46
CA LEU A 243 -7.97 14.32 7.97
C LEU A 243 -8.66 13.52 9.07
N TRP A 244 -7.88 12.74 9.82
CA TRP A 244 -8.37 11.90 10.91
C TRP A 244 -9.09 12.73 11.98
N LEU A 245 -8.46 13.80 12.45
CA LEU A 245 -9.01 14.69 13.47
C LEU A 245 -10.24 15.45 12.97
N ALA A 246 -10.22 15.93 11.72
CA ALA A 246 -11.35 16.64 11.12
C ALA A 246 -12.60 15.76 11.02
N TRP A 247 -12.42 14.46 10.75
CA TRP A 247 -13.52 13.54 10.52
C TRP A 247 -14.00 12.82 11.78
N LEU A 248 -13.06 12.39 12.63
CA LEU A 248 -13.35 11.53 13.78
C LEU A 248 -13.29 12.28 15.10
N GLY A 249 -12.70 13.47 15.13
CA GLY A 249 -12.46 14.26 16.34
C GLY A 249 -11.24 13.77 17.14
N PRO A 250 -10.88 14.50 18.22
CA PRO A 250 -9.71 14.18 19.04
C PRO A 250 -9.85 12.86 19.80
N GLY A 251 -11.08 12.40 20.08
CA GLY A 251 -11.34 11.12 20.77
C GLY A 251 -10.97 9.87 19.97
N ALA A 252 -10.63 10.00 18.68
CA ALA A 252 -10.15 8.88 17.85
C ALA A 252 -8.63 8.69 17.91
N SER A 253 -7.97 9.23 18.94
CA SER A 253 -6.58 8.95 19.26
C SER A 253 -6.44 7.58 19.94
N ALA A 254 -5.41 6.83 19.56
CA ALA A 254 -4.93 5.67 20.32
C ALA A 254 -3.65 6.07 21.07
N PRO A 255 -3.41 5.52 22.28
CA PRO A 255 -2.09 5.64 22.87
C PRO A 255 -1.04 5.09 21.90
N PRO A 256 0.10 5.77 21.72
CA PRO A 256 1.19 5.20 20.94
C PRO A 256 1.55 3.83 21.53
N ALA A 257 1.84 2.86 20.67
CA ALA A 257 2.32 1.56 21.12
C ALA A 257 3.60 1.77 21.95
N ASP A 258 3.66 1.18 23.15
CA ASP A 258 4.81 1.32 24.04
C ASP A 258 6.08 0.78 23.36
N PRO A 259 7.05 1.65 22.99
CA PRO A 259 8.30 1.20 22.37
C PRO A 259 9.19 0.42 23.34
N ALA A 260 8.99 0.58 24.66
CA ALA A 260 9.85 -0.02 25.69
C ALA A 260 9.46 -1.47 26.02
N ALA A 261 8.31 -1.96 25.55
CA ALA A 261 7.87 -3.34 25.70
C ALA A 261 8.38 -4.24 24.56
N GLU A 262 9.65 -4.08 24.12
CA GLU A 262 10.27 -5.01 23.17
C GLU A 262 10.46 -6.38 23.83
N ARG A 263 9.40 -7.20 23.75
CA ARG A 263 9.46 -8.61 24.11
C ARG A 263 10.27 -9.35 23.04
N PRO A 264 11.12 -10.32 23.43
CA PRO A 264 11.88 -11.09 22.46
C PRO A 264 10.90 -11.81 21.52
N PRO A 265 11.12 -11.79 20.19
CA PRO A 265 10.24 -12.46 19.26
C PRO A 265 10.29 -13.98 19.43
N HIS A 266 9.25 -14.68 18.98
CA HIS A 266 9.29 -16.15 18.92
C HIS A 266 10.48 -16.62 18.05
N PRO A 267 11.33 -17.57 18.50
CA PRO A 267 12.54 -17.96 17.77
C PRO A 267 12.30 -18.39 16.32
N LEU A 268 11.24 -19.18 16.08
CA LEU A 268 10.86 -19.57 14.72
C LEU A 268 10.46 -18.36 13.84
N ALA A 269 9.73 -17.38 14.39
CA ALA A 269 9.36 -16.18 13.64
C ALA A 269 10.60 -15.34 13.31
N GLN A 270 11.53 -15.23 14.26
CA GLN A 270 12.82 -14.57 14.04
C GLN A 270 13.65 -15.26 12.95
N ALA A 271 13.69 -16.60 12.93
CA ALA A 271 14.38 -17.36 11.90
C ALA A 271 13.76 -17.11 10.50
N LEU A 272 12.43 -17.12 10.38
CA LEU A 272 11.73 -16.82 9.12
C LEU A 272 12.01 -15.39 8.64
N ALA A 273 12.00 -14.41 9.54
CA ALA A 273 12.38 -13.03 9.21
C ALA A 273 13.84 -12.91 8.75
N GLY A 274 14.75 -13.67 9.36
CA GLY A 274 16.15 -13.76 8.94
C GLY A 274 16.32 -14.34 7.54
N GLN A 275 15.58 -15.39 7.18
CA GLN A 275 15.59 -15.97 5.84
C GLN A 275 15.04 -15.00 4.79
N ALA A 276 13.96 -14.30 5.10
CA ALA A 276 13.42 -13.25 4.23
C ALA A 276 14.42 -12.10 4.03
N GLN A 277 15.13 -11.69 5.09
CA GLN A 277 16.19 -10.69 5.01
C GLN A 277 17.36 -11.16 4.13
N ALA A 278 17.74 -12.43 4.22
CA ALA A 278 18.82 -12.99 3.40
C ALA A 278 18.47 -12.95 1.90
N LEU A 279 17.26 -13.34 1.50
CA LEU A 279 16.80 -13.18 0.11
C LEU A 279 16.76 -11.72 -0.34
N TRP A 280 16.31 -10.82 0.53
CA TRP A 280 16.31 -9.39 0.23
C TRP A 280 17.73 -8.86 -0.02
N ARG A 281 18.69 -9.25 0.83
CA ARG A 281 20.11 -8.90 0.68
C ARG A 281 20.70 -9.47 -0.61
N GLN A 282 20.41 -10.72 -0.93
CA GLN A 282 20.90 -11.31 -2.18
C GLN A 282 20.45 -10.51 -3.42
N GLY A 283 19.21 -10.01 -3.45
CA GLY A 283 18.79 -9.17 -4.57
C GLY A 283 19.43 -7.77 -4.59
N LEU A 284 19.88 -7.24 -3.44
CA LEU A 284 20.74 -6.05 -3.41
C LEU A 284 22.10 -6.38 -4.06
N ASP A 285 22.71 -7.49 -3.66
CA ASP A 285 24.02 -7.92 -4.16
C ASP A 285 23.99 -8.22 -5.67
N LEU A 286 22.87 -8.72 -6.17
CA LEU A 286 22.62 -8.96 -7.60
C LEU A 286 22.23 -7.70 -8.39
N GLY A 287 22.12 -6.54 -7.74
CA GLY A 287 21.74 -5.27 -8.39
C GLY A 287 20.30 -5.26 -8.91
N LEU A 288 19.42 -6.09 -8.38
CA LEU A 288 17.99 -6.13 -8.74
C LEU A 288 17.22 -4.94 -8.14
N TRP A 289 17.69 -4.44 -7.00
CA TRP A 289 17.14 -3.28 -6.33
C TRP A 289 18.22 -2.54 -5.54
N ARG A 290 17.90 -1.31 -5.11
CA ARG A 290 18.77 -0.43 -4.34
C ARG A 290 17.99 0.29 -3.23
N PRO A 291 18.66 0.71 -2.14
CA PRO A 291 18.07 1.59 -1.15
C PRO A 291 17.56 2.89 -1.78
N ARG A 292 16.42 3.40 -1.31
CA ARG A 292 15.87 4.72 -1.71
C ARG A 292 15.11 5.34 -0.56
N HIS A 293 13.94 4.78 -0.25
CA HIS A 293 13.11 5.18 0.88
C HIS A 293 12.99 3.98 1.84
N PRO A 294 13.04 4.17 3.17
CA PRO A 294 12.99 3.06 4.14
C PRO A 294 11.77 2.15 3.99
N GLN A 295 10.64 2.71 3.53
CA GLN A 295 9.41 1.94 3.28
C GLN A 295 9.31 1.42 1.84
N MET A 296 10.01 2.05 0.90
CA MET A 296 9.88 1.75 -0.53
C MET A 296 11.22 1.89 -1.27
N PRO A 297 12.02 0.81 -1.29
CA PRO A 297 13.22 0.72 -2.11
C PRO A 297 12.92 0.94 -3.59
N LEU A 298 13.97 1.10 -4.40
CA LEU A 298 13.85 1.21 -5.85
C LEU A 298 14.36 -0.07 -6.50
N TRP A 299 13.50 -0.76 -7.24
CA TRP A 299 13.89 -1.91 -8.04
C TRP A 299 14.12 -1.52 -9.49
N ARG A 300 15.04 -2.25 -10.11
CA ARG A 300 15.32 -2.14 -11.54
C ARG A 300 14.11 -2.55 -12.34
N ARG A 301 13.90 -1.92 -13.51
CA ARG A 301 12.79 -2.30 -14.39
C ARG A 301 12.88 -3.77 -14.76
N GLY A 302 11.78 -4.50 -14.58
CA GLY A 302 11.70 -5.94 -14.84
C GLY A 302 11.96 -6.82 -13.62
N ALA A 303 12.61 -6.31 -12.57
CA ALA A 303 12.78 -7.04 -11.31
C ALA A 303 11.47 -7.09 -10.49
N ARG A 304 11.26 -8.19 -9.77
CA ARG A 304 10.08 -8.44 -8.91
C ARG A 304 10.30 -7.97 -7.48
N GLY A 305 10.81 -6.74 -7.33
CA GLY A 305 11.23 -6.19 -6.04
C GLY A 305 10.09 -6.04 -5.02
N LEU A 306 8.87 -5.70 -5.47
CA LEU A 306 7.71 -5.53 -4.60
C LEU A 306 7.38 -6.82 -3.84
N GLU A 307 7.42 -7.97 -4.50
CA GLU A 307 7.08 -9.25 -3.89
C GLU A 307 8.10 -9.69 -2.84
N PHE A 308 9.40 -9.53 -3.11
CA PHE A 308 10.46 -9.86 -2.15
C PHE A 308 10.54 -8.84 -1.00
N TRP A 309 10.28 -7.56 -1.27
CA TRP A 309 10.17 -6.54 -0.22
C TRP A 309 8.96 -6.82 0.69
N GLY A 310 7.82 -7.18 0.12
CA GLY A 310 6.65 -7.62 0.87
C GLY A 310 6.95 -8.84 1.73
N LEU A 311 7.63 -9.85 1.19
CA LEU A 311 8.03 -11.04 1.94
C LEU A 311 8.90 -10.71 3.16
N TYR A 312 9.86 -9.80 2.98
CA TYR A 312 10.72 -9.33 4.05
C TYR A 312 9.93 -8.55 5.11
N ARG A 313 9.16 -7.55 4.71
CA ARG A 313 8.41 -6.68 5.63
C ARG A 313 7.32 -7.42 6.40
N LEU A 314 6.57 -8.30 5.74
CA LEU A 314 5.53 -9.09 6.41
C LEU A 314 6.15 -10.10 7.38
N SER A 315 7.25 -10.77 7.01
CA SER A 315 7.95 -11.68 7.93
C SER A 315 8.49 -10.94 9.17
N GLN A 316 9.01 -9.72 9.00
CA GLN A 316 9.42 -8.88 10.13
C GLN A 316 8.25 -8.48 11.03
N ALA A 317 7.11 -8.13 10.44
CA ALA A 317 5.91 -7.79 11.21
C ALA A 317 5.42 -9.01 12.01
N VAL A 318 5.44 -10.22 11.44
CA VAL A 318 5.09 -11.45 12.18
C VAL A 318 6.05 -11.69 13.34
N ALA A 319 7.35 -11.49 13.13
CA ALA A 319 8.32 -11.62 14.22
C ALA A 319 8.04 -10.62 15.36
N ARG A 320 7.72 -9.36 15.05
CA ARG A 320 7.37 -8.34 16.06
C ARG A 320 6.05 -8.63 16.77
N ALA A 321 5.10 -9.26 16.09
CA ALA A 321 3.77 -9.54 16.62
C ALA A 321 3.67 -10.89 17.35
N THR A 322 4.76 -11.66 17.46
CA THR A 322 4.74 -12.99 18.08
C THR A 322 5.71 -13.09 19.25
N GLU A 323 5.19 -13.53 20.39
CA GLU A 323 5.95 -13.77 21.62
C GLU A 323 6.30 -15.26 21.78
N PRO A 324 7.33 -15.61 22.57
CA PRO A 324 7.70 -16.99 22.84
C PRO A 324 6.57 -17.71 23.59
N GLY A 325 6.24 -18.92 23.16
CA GLY A 325 5.21 -19.74 23.80
C GLY A 325 4.33 -20.49 22.82
N ALA A 326 3.49 -21.39 23.35
CA ALA A 326 2.69 -22.31 22.54
C ALA A 326 1.60 -21.63 21.70
N ALA A 327 1.15 -20.42 22.08
CA ALA A 327 0.03 -19.72 21.44
C ALA A 327 0.25 -19.46 19.93
N HIS A 328 1.50 -19.24 19.51
CA HIS A 328 1.85 -18.96 18.11
C HIS A 328 2.45 -20.17 17.39
N GLN A 329 2.74 -21.27 18.09
CA GLN A 329 3.52 -22.40 17.58
C GLN A 329 2.90 -23.01 16.32
N ALA A 330 1.58 -23.26 16.31
CA ALA A 330 0.89 -23.88 15.18
C ALA A 330 0.92 -22.99 13.92
N LEU A 331 0.62 -21.69 14.09
CA LEU A 331 0.65 -20.70 13.01
C LEU A 331 2.06 -20.57 12.42
N LEU A 332 3.08 -20.50 13.28
CA LEU A 332 4.47 -20.36 12.86
C LEU A 332 5.00 -21.63 12.18
N ALA A 333 4.58 -22.82 12.61
CA ALA A 333 4.91 -24.08 11.95
C ALA A 333 4.28 -24.15 10.54
N GLU A 334 3.03 -23.72 10.38
CA GLU A 334 2.37 -23.62 9.08
C GLU A 334 3.11 -22.65 8.14
N LEU A 335 3.46 -21.46 8.64
CA LEU A 335 4.26 -20.49 7.91
C LEU A 335 5.61 -21.06 7.47
N ALA A 336 6.32 -21.75 8.37
CA ALA A 336 7.60 -22.36 8.05
C ALA A 336 7.48 -23.43 6.95
N ALA A 337 6.43 -24.27 7.01
CA ALA A 337 6.17 -25.27 5.98
C ALA A 337 5.86 -24.64 4.61
N VAL A 338 5.00 -23.62 4.56
CA VAL A 338 4.62 -22.94 3.31
C VAL A 338 5.76 -22.13 2.71
N LEU A 339 6.60 -21.51 3.55
CA LEU A 339 7.73 -20.70 3.11
C LEU A 339 8.98 -21.53 2.81
N GLY A 340 9.07 -22.78 3.25
CA GLY A 340 10.19 -23.69 3.00
C GLY A 340 10.66 -23.70 1.52
N PRO A 341 9.76 -23.93 0.55
CA PRO A 341 10.13 -23.88 -0.87
C PRO A 341 10.56 -22.49 -1.35
N VAL A 342 10.05 -21.40 -0.74
CA VAL A 342 10.49 -20.03 -1.05
C VAL A 342 11.97 -19.85 -0.72
N TRP A 343 12.41 -20.39 0.41
CA TRP A 343 13.80 -20.31 0.85
C TRP A 343 14.73 -21.17 -0.02
N GLN A 344 14.25 -22.33 -0.47
CA GLN A 344 15.02 -23.26 -1.31
C GLN A 344 15.16 -22.76 -2.76
N GLU A 345 14.07 -22.23 -3.34
CA GLU A 345 14.02 -21.84 -4.75
C GLU A 345 14.37 -20.36 -4.98
N GLY A 346 14.10 -19.49 -3.99
CA GLY A 346 14.26 -18.04 -4.08
C GLY A 346 15.62 -17.57 -4.62
N PRO A 347 16.77 -18.10 -4.14
CA PRO A 347 18.08 -17.69 -4.65
C PRO A 347 18.25 -17.92 -6.15
N ARG A 348 17.71 -19.03 -6.67
CA ARG A 348 17.76 -19.37 -8.10
C ARG A 348 16.82 -18.48 -8.92
N VAL A 349 15.67 -18.13 -8.37
CA VAL A 349 14.71 -17.19 -8.98
C VAL A 349 15.31 -15.77 -9.07
N LEU A 350 16.04 -15.32 -8.05
CA LEU A 350 16.75 -14.03 -8.09
C LEU A 350 17.90 -14.05 -9.10
N ALA A 351 18.70 -15.12 -9.12
CA ALA A 351 19.77 -15.26 -10.11
C ALA A 351 19.23 -15.28 -11.55
N ALA A 352 18.09 -15.93 -11.80
CA ALA A 352 17.46 -15.93 -13.12
C ALA A 352 17.01 -14.54 -13.57
N GLN A 353 16.39 -13.77 -12.67
CA GLN A 353 16.04 -12.37 -12.93
C GLN A 353 17.29 -11.54 -13.24
N ALA A 354 18.37 -11.71 -12.46
CA ALA A 354 19.61 -10.95 -12.63
C ALA A 354 20.28 -11.25 -13.99
N ALA A 355 20.38 -12.53 -14.36
CA ALA A 355 20.92 -12.95 -15.65
C ALA A 355 20.12 -12.34 -16.82
N ARG A 356 18.78 -12.47 -16.80
CA ARG A 356 17.92 -11.91 -17.86
C ARG A 356 18.10 -10.41 -17.98
N LEU A 357 18.15 -9.73 -16.85
CA LEU A 357 18.36 -8.30 -16.79
C LEU A 357 19.76 -7.90 -17.30
N ALA A 358 20.79 -8.72 -17.10
CA ALA A 358 22.10 -8.52 -17.70
C ALA A 358 22.16 -8.87 -19.22
N GLY A 359 21.04 -9.22 -19.86
CA GLY A 359 21.01 -9.67 -21.25
C GLY A 359 21.56 -11.09 -21.44
N GLN A 360 21.64 -11.88 -20.38
CA GLN A 360 22.15 -13.25 -20.37
C GLN A 360 20.98 -14.25 -20.26
N GLU A 361 21.13 -15.42 -20.89
CA GLU A 361 20.17 -16.51 -20.74
C GLU A 361 20.35 -17.23 -19.39
N PRO A 362 19.34 -17.22 -18.51
CA PRO A 362 19.40 -18.01 -17.28
C PRO A 362 19.38 -19.51 -17.58
N SER A 363 19.93 -20.33 -16.67
CA SER A 363 19.88 -21.79 -16.85
C SER A 363 18.43 -22.29 -17.00
N PRO A 364 18.15 -23.31 -17.83
CA PRO A 364 16.77 -23.72 -18.14
C PRO A 364 15.91 -23.99 -16.91
N GLY A 365 16.48 -24.61 -15.87
CA GLY A 365 15.80 -24.87 -14.61
C GLY A 365 15.49 -23.58 -13.81
N ALA A 366 16.40 -22.62 -13.77
CA ALA A 366 16.17 -21.34 -13.08
C ALA A 366 15.16 -20.47 -13.83
N ALA A 367 15.22 -20.46 -15.17
CA ALA A 367 14.25 -19.80 -16.03
C ALA A 367 12.83 -20.38 -15.86
N GLY A 368 12.72 -21.72 -15.77
CA GLY A 368 11.47 -22.42 -15.50
C GLY A 368 10.86 -22.04 -14.15
N LEU A 369 11.67 -22.03 -13.09
CA LEU A 369 11.24 -21.62 -11.75
C LEU A 369 10.77 -20.17 -11.72
N GLU A 370 11.52 -19.26 -12.32
CA GLU A 370 11.14 -17.85 -12.38
C GLU A 370 9.80 -17.67 -13.09
N ARG A 371 9.58 -18.33 -14.25
CA ARG A 371 8.29 -18.30 -14.95
C ARG A 371 7.14 -18.89 -14.13
N ALA A 372 7.41 -19.93 -13.35
CA ALA A 372 6.41 -20.54 -12.47
C ALA A 372 5.99 -19.61 -11.32
N TRP A 373 6.92 -18.82 -10.77
CA TRP A 373 6.62 -17.81 -9.75
C TRP A 373 5.96 -16.57 -10.35
N PHE A 374 6.35 -16.21 -11.57
CA PHE A 374 6.02 -14.93 -12.21
C PHE A 374 5.45 -15.10 -13.62
N PRO A 375 4.30 -15.79 -13.79
CA PRO A 375 3.71 -15.99 -15.11
C PRO A 375 3.30 -14.67 -15.76
N ALA A 376 3.41 -14.62 -17.08
CA ALA A 376 3.00 -13.46 -17.85
C ALA A 376 1.46 -13.43 -18.02
N PRO A 377 0.83 -12.24 -18.10
CA PRO A 377 1.42 -10.93 -17.81
C PRO A 377 1.40 -10.59 -16.31
N ARG A 378 2.57 -10.30 -15.72
CA ARG A 378 2.75 -9.71 -14.39
C ARG A 378 1.92 -10.35 -13.25
N GLN A 379 1.80 -11.67 -13.28
CA GLN A 379 1.13 -12.44 -12.23
C GLN A 379 2.13 -12.85 -11.15
N LEU A 380 1.58 -13.35 -10.04
CA LEU A 380 2.32 -13.95 -8.94
C LEU A 380 1.67 -15.31 -8.65
N ALA A 381 2.48 -16.36 -8.67
CA ALA A 381 2.04 -17.73 -8.48
C ALA A 381 3.08 -18.52 -7.67
N GLY A 382 2.84 -19.82 -7.50
CA GLY A 382 3.77 -20.72 -6.85
C GLY A 382 3.92 -20.49 -5.33
N PRO A 383 5.03 -20.97 -4.74
CA PRO A 383 5.30 -20.87 -3.31
C PRO A 383 5.27 -19.44 -2.77
N LEU A 384 5.84 -18.47 -3.50
CA LEU A 384 5.87 -17.08 -3.05
C LEU A 384 4.47 -16.47 -2.91
N ALA A 385 3.57 -16.76 -3.86
CA ALA A 385 2.18 -16.31 -3.79
C ALA A 385 1.47 -16.84 -2.53
N ARG A 386 1.62 -18.14 -2.24
CA ARG A 386 1.02 -18.79 -1.07
C ARG A 386 1.63 -18.27 0.23
N GLY A 387 2.96 -18.09 0.27
CA GLY A 387 3.67 -17.55 1.41
C GLY A 387 3.22 -16.14 1.78
N LEU A 388 3.14 -15.23 0.80
CA LEU A 388 2.65 -13.87 1.03
C LEU A 388 1.19 -13.85 1.51
N ALA A 389 0.33 -14.68 0.92
CA ALA A 389 -1.07 -14.77 1.33
C ALA A 389 -1.21 -15.29 2.77
N LEU A 390 -0.42 -16.30 3.16
CA LEU A 390 -0.45 -16.82 4.53
C LEU A 390 0.14 -15.83 5.53
N LEU A 391 1.20 -15.10 5.18
CA LEU A 391 1.76 -14.01 6.01
C LEU A 391 0.73 -12.90 6.23
N GLU A 392 0.00 -12.50 5.19
CA GLU A 392 -1.08 -11.52 5.29
C GLU A 392 -2.19 -12.02 6.25
N LEU A 393 -2.64 -13.27 6.10
CA LEU A 393 -3.64 -13.87 6.98
C LEU A 393 -3.14 -14.02 8.43
N ALA A 394 -1.88 -14.41 8.61
CA ALA A 394 -1.25 -14.54 9.93
C ALA A 394 -1.26 -13.20 10.66
N LEU A 395 -0.84 -12.13 9.99
CA LEU A 395 -0.86 -10.78 10.56
C LEU A 395 -2.27 -10.30 10.86
N LEU A 396 -3.26 -10.57 10.00
CA LEU A 396 -4.66 -10.26 10.33
C LEU A 396 -5.11 -10.93 11.63
N ARG A 397 -4.69 -12.19 11.87
CA ARG A 397 -5.03 -12.91 13.10
C ARG A 397 -4.30 -12.33 14.32
N LEU A 398 -3.02 -12.00 14.16
CA LEU A 398 -2.21 -11.44 15.25
C LEU A 398 -2.68 -10.02 15.62
N GLU A 399 -3.02 -9.21 14.63
CA GLU A 399 -3.46 -7.82 14.80
C GLU A 399 -4.96 -7.68 15.09
N GLY A 400 -5.76 -8.64 14.64
CA GLY A 400 -7.20 -8.72 14.87
C GLY A 400 -7.58 -9.46 16.16
N GLN A 401 -6.63 -10.13 16.81
CA GLN A 401 -6.84 -10.56 18.19
C GLN A 401 -6.96 -9.31 19.06
N PRO A 402 -8.04 -9.16 19.82
CA PRO A 402 -8.11 -8.11 20.82
C PRO A 402 -7.04 -8.40 21.86
N GLY A 403 -5.87 -7.79 21.68
CA GLY A 403 -4.87 -7.63 22.71
C GLY A 403 -5.56 -7.01 23.91
N VAL A 404 -5.68 -7.83 24.94
CA VAL A 404 -5.97 -7.41 26.29
C VAL A 404 -5.02 -6.26 26.62
N TRP A 405 -5.52 -5.02 26.54
CA TRP A 405 -4.96 -3.93 27.33
C TRP A 405 -5.23 -4.32 28.78
N ARG A 406 -4.32 -5.09 29.37
CA ARG A 406 -4.31 -5.39 30.80
C ARG A 406 -4.10 -4.05 31.49
N GLU A 407 -5.07 -3.67 32.31
CA GLU A 407 -4.94 -2.57 33.26
C GLU A 407 -3.59 -2.70 33.97
N SER A 408 -2.76 -1.68 33.82
CA SER A 408 -1.59 -1.46 34.67
C SER A 408 -2.09 -1.28 36.09
N GLY A 409 -1.87 -2.29 36.93
CA GLY A 409 -1.89 -2.14 38.39
C GLY A 409 -0.68 -1.38 38.88
#